data_AF-A0A357F333-F1
#
_entry.id   AF-A0A357F333-F1
#
_cell.length_a   1.000
_cell.length_b   1.000
_cell.length_c   1.000
_cell.angle_alpha   90.00
_cell.angle_beta   90.00
_cell.angle_gamma   90.00
#
_symmetry.space_group_name_H-M   'P 1'
#
loop_
_entity.id
_entity.type
_entity.pdbx_description
1 polymer ?
#
loop_
_entity_poly.entity_id
_entity_poly.type
_entity_poly.pdbx_seq_one_letter_code
_entity_poly.pdbx_strand_id
1 'polypeptide(L)'
;IQELLARDMEGGLDFSIESICFMNGALFPETHRPILAQKLLIGPIGAVLGRFTPDRFFKRSLASIFGRDTKPTAEELNDFVEAFKYKDGKRIAHTLIQYMRERYVYRERWVEPLRNLRRPFRFINGLADPVSGQHLIHRFREVVPDQKDIVELKEIGHFPHFEVPETVLARYFEFREGIAPNA
;
A
#
# COMPACT_ATOMS: atom_id res chain seq x y z
N ILE A 1 8.94 2.21 1.74
CA ILE A 1 9.24 3.27 2.73
C ILE A 1 9.69 2.72 4.08
N GLN A 2 9.09 1.67 4.66
CA GLN A 2 9.54 1.14 5.97
C GLN A 2 11.05 0.80 6.02
N GLU A 3 11.61 0.22 4.95
CA GLU A 3 13.05 0.00 4.85
C GLU A 3 13.85 1.32 4.81
N LEU A 4 13.34 2.37 4.17
CA LEU A 4 13.98 3.69 4.19
C LEU A 4 13.96 4.28 5.60
N LEU A 5 12.86 4.11 6.35
CA LEU A 5 12.79 4.56 7.75
C LEU A 5 13.72 3.76 8.66
N ALA A 6 13.88 2.46 8.41
CA ALA A 6 14.86 1.65 9.11
C ALA A 6 16.29 2.17 8.88
N ARG A 7 16.65 2.45 7.62
CA ARG A 7 17.96 3.01 7.28
C ARG A 7 18.17 4.42 7.83
N ASP A 8 17.13 5.25 7.84
CA ASP A 8 17.16 6.59 8.45
C ASP A 8 17.47 6.49 9.95
N MET A 9 16.80 5.58 10.66
CA MET A 9 17.03 5.32 12.08
C MET A 9 18.45 4.78 12.34
N GLU A 10 19.04 4.06 11.38
CA GLU A 10 20.41 3.54 11.42
C GLU A 10 21.47 4.58 11.02
N GLY A 11 21.07 5.79 10.60
CA GLY A 11 21.98 6.81 10.08
C GLY A 11 22.61 6.45 8.73
N GLY A 12 21.99 5.54 7.97
CA GLY A 12 22.51 5.02 6.70
C GLY A 12 22.00 5.75 5.45
N LEU A 13 21.20 6.82 5.59
CA LEU A 13 20.76 7.64 4.47
C LEU A 13 21.67 8.86 4.30
N ASP A 14 21.91 9.24 3.05
CA ASP A 14 22.59 10.46 2.64
C ASP A 14 21.64 11.67 2.51
N PHE A 15 20.35 11.47 2.82
CA PHE A 15 19.31 12.49 2.86
C PHE A 15 18.43 12.35 4.10
N SER A 16 17.75 13.43 4.47
CA SER A 16 16.75 13.46 5.53
C SER A 16 15.33 13.31 4.97
N ILE A 17 14.51 12.49 5.62
CA ILE A 17 13.08 12.35 5.29
C ILE A 17 12.30 13.43 6.04
N GLU A 18 12.04 14.60 5.47
CA GLU A 18 11.41 15.70 6.24
C GLU A 18 9.97 15.42 6.69
N SER A 19 9.21 14.63 5.93
CA SER A 19 7.81 14.31 6.24
C SER A 19 7.37 13.06 5.51
N ILE A 20 6.30 12.42 5.98
CA ILE A 20 5.78 11.17 5.39
C ILE A 20 4.27 11.28 5.19
N CYS A 21 3.80 10.99 3.98
CA CYS A 21 2.38 10.73 3.74
C CYS A 21 2.23 9.31 3.21
N PHE A 22 1.63 8.44 4.01
CA PHE A 22 1.28 7.09 3.59
C PHE A 22 -0.08 7.06 2.91
N MET A 23 -0.19 6.17 1.94
CA MET A 23 -1.44 5.72 1.33
C MET A 23 -1.50 4.20 1.43
N ASN A 24 -2.69 3.63 1.58
CA ASN A 24 -2.97 2.19 1.74
C ASN A 24 -1.77 1.26 1.55
N GLY A 25 -1.41 0.52 2.60
CA GLY A 25 -0.33 -0.46 2.49
C GLY A 25 -0.28 -1.37 3.69
N ALA A 26 0.07 -2.63 3.49
CA ALA A 26 0.17 -3.57 4.61
C ALA A 26 1.47 -3.37 5.40
N LEU A 27 1.43 -2.41 6.33
CA LEU A 27 2.50 -2.05 7.26
C LEU A 27 2.83 -3.16 8.26
N PHE A 28 1.81 -3.95 8.62
CA PHE A 28 1.92 -5.03 9.61
C PHE A 28 1.58 -6.37 8.94
N PRO A 29 2.50 -7.34 8.91
CA PRO A 29 2.25 -8.65 8.30
C PRO A 29 1.08 -9.39 8.96
N GLU A 30 0.91 -9.26 10.28
CA GLU A 30 -0.11 -9.96 11.06
C GLU A 30 -1.55 -9.53 10.74
N THR A 31 -1.74 -8.34 10.16
CA THR A 31 -3.06 -7.84 9.76
C THR A 31 -3.30 -7.95 8.26
N HIS A 32 -2.30 -8.34 7.49
CA HIS A 32 -2.44 -8.44 6.04
C HIS A 32 -3.40 -9.58 5.68
N ARG A 33 -4.44 -9.26 4.88
CA ARG A 33 -5.43 -10.23 4.40
C ARG A 33 -5.24 -10.47 2.90
N PRO A 34 -4.33 -11.38 2.51
CA PRO A 34 -4.05 -11.58 1.11
C PRO A 34 -5.21 -12.21 0.37
N ILE A 35 -5.53 -11.68 -0.80
CA ILE A 35 -6.54 -12.26 -1.70
C ILE A 35 -6.03 -13.57 -2.30
N LEU A 36 -6.96 -14.38 -2.83
CA LEU A 36 -6.62 -15.71 -3.39
C LEU A 36 -5.54 -15.62 -4.47
N ALA A 37 -5.60 -14.61 -5.35
CA ALA A 37 -4.60 -14.40 -6.39
C ALA A 37 -3.18 -14.24 -5.81
N GLN A 38 -3.05 -13.50 -4.70
CA GLN A 38 -1.76 -13.32 -4.03
C GLN A 38 -1.26 -14.63 -3.41
N LYS A 39 -2.14 -15.39 -2.74
CA LYS A 39 -1.79 -16.71 -2.16
C LYS A 39 -1.28 -17.69 -3.24
N LEU A 40 -1.95 -17.72 -4.39
CA LEU A 40 -1.58 -18.58 -5.50
C LEU A 40 -0.24 -18.16 -6.15
N LEU A 41 -0.01 -16.86 -6.32
CA LEU A 41 1.24 -16.34 -6.88
C LEU A 41 2.47 -16.57 -5.98
N ILE A 42 2.29 -16.61 -4.65
CA ILE A 42 3.38 -16.91 -3.69
C ILE A 42 3.72 -18.41 -3.68
N GLY A 43 2.75 -19.26 -4.01
CA GLY A 43 2.87 -20.71 -3.95
C GLY A 43 3.81 -21.31 -5.01
N PRO A 44 4.05 -22.64 -4.95
CA PRO A 44 4.99 -23.33 -5.84
C PRO A 44 4.61 -23.26 -7.33
N ILE A 45 3.33 -23.02 -7.64
CA ILE A 45 2.83 -22.85 -9.02
C ILE A 45 2.84 -21.39 -9.49
N GLY A 46 3.32 -20.46 -8.66
CA GLY A 46 3.28 -19.02 -8.93
C GLY A 46 3.93 -18.62 -10.25
N ALA A 47 5.07 -19.24 -10.60
CA ALA A 47 5.77 -18.99 -11.87
C ALA A 47 4.93 -19.35 -13.10
N VAL A 48 4.16 -20.45 -13.02
CA VAL A 48 3.25 -20.89 -14.08
C VAL A 48 2.07 -19.92 -14.18
N LEU A 49 1.48 -19.56 -13.04
CA LEU A 49 0.35 -18.62 -13.00
C LEU A 49 0.72 -17.24 -13.51
N GLY A 50 1.89 -16.69 -13.14
CA GLY A 50 2.37 -15.40 -13.64
C GLY A 50 2.51 -15.36 -15.16
N ARG A 51 2.78 -16.51 -15.79
CA ARG A 51 2.92 -16.61 -17.25
C ARG A 51 1.58 -16.79 -17.97
N PHE A 52 0.73 -17.68 -17.46
CA PHE A 52 -0.43 -18.17 -18.20
C PHE A 52 -1.79 -17.67 -17.71
N THR A 53 -1.87 -16.92 -16.61
CA THR A 53 -3.15 -16.39 -16.11
C THR A 53 -3.80 -15.48 -17.16
N PRO A 54 -5.05 -15.75 -17.58
CA PRO A 54 -5.78 -14.89 -18.50
C PRO A 54 -6.11 -13.52 -17.88
N ASP A 55 -6.05 -12.47 -18.70
CA ASP A 55 -6.24 -11.08 -18.28
C ASP A 55 -7.58 -10.84 -17.53
N ARG A 56 -8.64 -11.57 -17.90
CA ARG A 56 -9.95 -11.51 -17.20
C ARG A 56 -9.87 -11.82 -15.70
N PHE A 57 -8.98 -12.72 -15.29
CA PHE A 57 -8.82 -13.07 -13.87
C PHE A 57 -8.07 -11.97 -13.13
N PHE A 58 -7.04 -11.40 -13.77
CA PHE A 58 -6.34 -10.23 -13.24
C PHE A 58 -7.31 -9.07 -13.03
N LYS A 59 -8.08 -8.71 -14.06
CA LYS A 59 -9.09 -7.64 -13.99
C LYS A 59 -10.10 -7.86 -12.87
N ARG A 60 -10.65 -9.08 -12.78
CA ARG A 60 -11.61 -9.42 -11.72
C ARG A 60 -10.98 -9.33 -10.32
N SER A 61 -9.74 -9.79 -10.17
CA SER A 61 -9.00 -9.70 -8.91
C SER A 61 -8.70 -8.25 -8.55
N LEU A 62 -8.26 -7.44 -9.51
CA LEU A 62 -7.94 -6.04 -9.32
C LEU A 62 -9.21 -5.25 -8.96
N ALA A 63 -10.30 -5.39 -9.70
CA ALA A 63 -11.57 -4.71 -9.41
C ALA A 63 -12.24 -5.17 -8.08
N SER A 64 -11.78 -6.26 -7.47
CA SER A 64 -12.32 -6.78 -6.20
C SER A 64 -11.80 -6.05 -4.97
N ILE A 65 -10.71 -5.28 -5.11
CA ILE A 65 -10.08 -4.54 -4.02
C ILE A 65 -10.38 -3.03 -4.06
N PHE A 66 -11.15 -2.56 -5.04
CA PHE A 66 -11.67 -1.19 -5.11
C PHE A 66 -12.92 -1.03 -4.25
N GLY A 67 -13.23 0.21 -3.88
CA GLY A 67 -14.49 0.59 -3.27
C GLY A 67 -15.68 0.20 -4.16
N ARG A 68 -16.85 0.06 -3.53
CA ARG A 68 -18.06 -0.42 -4.21
C ARG A 68 -18.45 0.46 -5.40
N ASP A 69 -18.37 1.77 -5.19
CA ASP A 69 -18.87 2.78 -6.12
C ASP A 69 -17.74 3.48 -6.91
N THR A 70 -16.50 3.05 -6.70
CA THR A 70 -15.26 3.61 -7.30
C THR A 70 -14.50 2.57 -8.11
N LYS A 71 -15.21 1.55 -8.63
CA LYS A 71 -14.59 0.51 -9.44
C LYS A 71 -14.03 1.08 -10.75
N PRO A 72 -12.89 0.58 -11.22
CA PRO A 72 -12.33 1.00 -12.49
C PRO A 72 -13.25 0.56 -13.64
N THR A 73 -13.32 1.42 -14.64
CA THR A 73 -13.96 1.15 -15.92
C THR A 73 -13.26 0.00 -16.67
N ALA A 74 -13.91 -0.49 -17.72
CA ALA A 74 -13.31 -1.53 -18.57
C ALA A 74 -12.02 -1.06 -19.27
N GLU A 75 -11.94 0.22 -19.61
CA GLU A 75 -10.78 0.87 -20.23
C GLU A 75 -9.61 0.94 -19.25
N GLU A 76 -9.82 1.49 -18.05
CA GLU A 76 -8.77 1.56 -17.01
C GLU A 76 -8.26 0.15 -16.63
N LEU A 77 -9.16 -0.85 -16.58
CA LEU A 77 -8.76 -2.24 -16.37
C LEU A 77 -7.92 -2.82 -17.52
N ASN A 78 -8.08 -2.34 -18.76
CA ASN A 78 -7.17 -2.68 -19.85
C ASN A 78 -5.80 -2.04 -19.62
N ASP A 79 -5.76 -0.78 -19.23
CA ASP A 79 -4.51 -0.05 -18.99
C ASP A 79 -3.68 -0.71 -17.87
N PHE A 80 -4.34 -1.12 -16.77
CA PHE A 80 -3.67 -1.88 -15.71
C PHE A 80 -3.11 -3.22 -16.22
N VAL A 81 -3.82 -3.90 -17.11
CA VAL A 81 -3.35 -5.15 -17.72
C VAL A 81 -2.15 -4.89 -18.62
N GLU A 82 -2.19 -3.83 -19.42
CA GLU A 82 -1.08 -3.44 -20.29
C GLU A 82 0.17 -3.10 -19.46
N ALA A 83 0.02 -2.26 -18.44
CA ALA A 83 1.10 -1.91 -17.51
C ALA A 83 1.68 -3.16 -16.82
N PHE A 84 0.82 -4.08 -16.37
CA PHE A 84 1.27 -5.33 -15.74
C PHE A 84 2.01 -6.26 -16.72
N LYS A 85 1.67 -6.23 -18.01
CA LYS A 85 2.29 -7.06 -19.06
C LYS A 85 3.49 -6.39 -19.72
N TYR A 86 3.67 -5.08 -19.55
CA TYR A 86 4.75 -4.32 -20.15
C TYR A 86 6.11 -4.98 -19.87
N LYS A 87 6.90 -5.21 -20.92
CA LYS A 87 8.19 -5.93 -20.87
C LYS A 87 8.10 -7.28 -20.13
N ASP A 88 7.05 -8.04 -20.38
CA ASP A 88 6.80 -9.34 -19.74
C ASP A 88 6.70 -9.27 -18.19
N GLY A 89 6.32 -8.12 -17.62
CA GLY A 89 6.27 -7.88 -16.17
C GLY A 89 5.50 -8.94 -15.38
N LYS A 90 4.40 -9.45 -15.94
CA LYS A 90 3.62 -10.53 -15.30
C LYS A 90 4.42 -11.80 -14.99
N ARG A 91 5.51 -12.08 -15.74
CA ARG A 91 6.35 -13.27 -15.53
C ARG A 91 7.10 -13.20 -14.20
N ILE A 92 7.48 -12.00 -13.74
CA ILE A 92 8.21 -11.80 -12.49
C ILE A 92 7.30 -11.55 -11.28
N ALA A 93 5.98 -11.48 -11.48
CA ALA A 93 5.03 -11.20 -10.39
C ALA A 93 5.15 -12.20 -9.22
N HIS A 94 5.40 -13.47 -9.52
CA HIS A 94 5.61 -14.52 -8.52
C HIS A 94 6.90 -14.35 -7.69
N THR A 95 7.90 -13.66 -8.25
CA THR A 95 9.15 -13.30 -7.58
C THR A 95 8.93 -12.05 -6.73
N LEU A 96 8.30 -11.01 -7.30
CA LEU A 96 8.03 -9.76 -6.59
C LEU A 96 7.16 -9.98 -5.36
N ILE A 97 6.11 -10.80 -5.46
CA ILE A 97 5.18 -11.03 -4.35
C ILE A 97 5.82 -11.74 -3.15
N GLN A 98 7.03 -12.29 -3.29
CA GLN A 98 7.78 -12.88 -2.17
C GLN A 98 8.10 -11.84 -1.07
N TYR A 99 8.03 -10.54 -1.36
CA TYR A 99 8.11 -9.48 -0.34
C TYR A 99 7.13 -9.73 0.81
N MET A 100 5.99 -10.37 0.56
CA MET A 100 5.02 -10.68 1.62
C MET A 100 5.58 -11.62 2.67
N ARG A 101 6.49 -12.53 2.31
CA ARG A 101 7.24 -13.38 3.25
C ARG A 101 8.32 -12.56 3.96
N GLU A 102 9.01 -11.71 3.21
CA GLU A 102 10.02 -10.80 3.76
C GLU A 102 9.42 -9.90 4.85
N ARG A 103 8.15 -9.48 4.75
CA ARG A 103 7.46 -8.72 5.81
C ARG A 103 7.37 -9.45 7.15
N TYR A 104 7.29 -10.78 7.15
CA TYR A 104 7.35 -11.56 8.39
C TYR A 104 8.78 -11.62 8.94
N VAL A 105 9.77 -11.79 8.06
CA VAL A 105 11.19 -11.88 8.42
C VAL A 105 11.71 -10.54 8.97
N TYR A 106 11.44 -9.44 8.28
CA TYR A 106 11.90 -8.09 8.62
C TYR A 106 10.89 -7.30 9.43
N ARG A 107 9.93 -7.99 10.05
CA ARG A 107 8.83 -7.33 10.76
C ARG A 107 9.33 -6.28 11.75
N GLU A 108 10.19 -6.66 12.69
CA GLU A 108 10.66 -5.76 13.74
C GLU A 108 11.43 -4.58 13.13
N ARG A 109 12.37 -4.86 12.21
CA ARG A 109 13.13 -3.85 11.45
C ARG A 109 12.23 -2.81 10.78
N TRP A 110 11.09 -3.23 10.22
CA TRP A 110 10.20 -2.34 9.46
C TRP A 110 9.13 -1.65 10.30
N VAL A 111 8.83 -2.16 11.49
CA VAL A 111 7.81 -1.60 12.39
C VAL A 111 8.42 -0.71 13.46
N GLU A 112 9.62 -1.01 13.95
CA GLU A 112 10.30 -0.21 14.95
C GLU A 112 10.49 1.27 14.56
N PRO A 113 10.85 1.61 13.30
CA PRO A 113 10.94 3.00 12.88
C PRO A 113 9.59 3.73 12.89
N LEU A 114 8.48 3.00 12.70
CA LEU A 114 7.14 3.58 12.77
C LEU A 114 6.78 3.93 14.22
N ARG A 115 7.16 3.08 15.20
CA ARG A 115 6.96 3.35 16.63
C ARG A 115 7.72 4.58 17.11
N ASN A 116 8.89 4.83 16.51
CA ASN A 116 9.77 5.94 16.86
C ASN A 116 9.64 7.13 15.90
N LEU A 117 8.56 7.20 15.13
CA LEU A 117 8.39 8.24 14.12
C LEU A 117 8.10 9.59 14.78
N ARG A 118 9.08 10.50 14.73
CA ARG A 118 8.99 11.87 15.30
C ARG A 118 8.76 12.98 14.27
N ARG A 119 8.69 12.62 13.00
CA ARG A 119 8.59 13.57 11.88
C ARG A 119 7.12 13.80 11.53
N PRO A 120 6.77 14.92 10.87
CA PRO A 120 5.42 15.13 10.36
C PRO A 120 4.95 13.94 9.52
N PHE A 121 3.78 13.42 9.87
CA PHE A 121 3.25 12.20 9.30
C PHE A 121 1.75 12.34 9.05
N ARG A 122 1.29 11.83 7.91
CA ARG A 122 -0.13 11.61 7.62
C ARG A 122 -0.33 10.22 7.04
N PHE A 123 -1.46 9.59 7.36
CA PHE A 123 -1.87 8.35 6.71
C PHE A 123 -3.26 8.50 6.08
N ILE A 124 -3.34 8.49 4.75
CA ILE A 124 -4.60 8.48 3.99
C ILE A 124 -4.96 7.02 3.67
N ASN A 125 -6.06 6.51 4.22
CA ASN A 125 -6.42 5.10 4.07
C ASN A 125 -7.88 4.86 3.69
N GLY A 126 -8.10 4.11 2.62
CA GLY A 126 -9.39 3.55 2.23
C GLY A 126 -9.81 2.42 3.16
N LEU A 127 -10.91 2.59 3.89
CA LEU A 127 -11.36 1.61 4.89
C LEU A 127 -12.03 0.37 4.26
N ALA A 128 -12.59 0.52 3.06
CA ALA A 128 -13.24 -0.57 2.33
C ALA A 128 -12.24 -1.53 1.66
N ASP A 129 -10.94 -1.23 1.72
CA ASP A 129 -9.89 -2.13 1.24
C ASP A 129 -9.90 -3.48 2.00
N PRO A 130 -10.19 -4.61 1.33
CA PRO A 130 -10.24 -5.90 2.00
C PRO A 130 -8.86 -6.41 2.45
N VAL A 131 -7.77 -5.84 1.91
CA VAL A 131 -6.38 -6.25 2.16
C VAL A 131 -5.75 -5.47 3.32
N SER A 132 -5.91 -4.15 3.32
CA SER A 132 -5.26 -3.19 4.22
C SER A 132 -6.18 -2.03 4.67
N GLY A 133 -7.49 -2.27 4.77
CA GLY A 133 -8.48 -1.27 5.19
C GLY A 133 -8.59 -1.10 6.71
N GLN A 134 -9.81 -1.14 7.22
CA GLN A 134 -10.12 -0.83 8.63
C GLN A 134 -9.28 -1.61 9.66
N HIS A 135 -9.02 -2.89 9.43
CA HIS A 135 -8.20 -3.72 10.33
C HIS A 135 -6.75 -3.25 10.42
N LEU A 136 -6.20 -2.70 9.35
CA LEU A 136 -4.86 -2.10 9.37
C LEU A 136 -4.85 -0.86 10.25
N ILE A 137 -5.84 0.02 10.10
CA ILE A 137 -5.90 1.26 10.88
C ILE A 137 -6.07 0.99 12.37
N HIS A 138 -6.87 -0.01 12.74
CA HIS A 138 -6.97 -0.44 14.12
C HIS A 138 -5.60 -0.83 14.67
N ARG A 139 -4.87 -1.70 13.96
CA ARG A 139 -3.53 -2.11 14.38
C ARG A 139 -2.52 -0.97 14.38
N PHE A 140 -2.61 -0.04 13.43
CA PHE A 140 -1.75 1.13 13.39
C PHE A 140 -1.87 1.95 14.67
N ARG A 141 -3.11 2.18 15.14
CA ARG A 141 -3.36 2.91 16.40
C ARG A 141 -2.83 2.20 17.65
N GLU A 142 -2.81 0.87 17.65
CA GLU A 142 -2.21 0.09 18.75
C GLU A 142 -0.68 0.19 18.74
N VAL A 143 -0.06 0.13 17.56
CA VAL A 143 1.39 0.05 17.42
C VAL A 143 2.05 1.42 17.44
N VAL A 144 1.40 2.44 16.89
CA VAL A 144 1.90 3.81 16.73
C VAL A 144 0.90 4.79 17.35
N PRO A 145 0.66 4.74 18.67
CA PRO A 145 -0.40 5.49 19.32
C PRO A 145 -0.20 7.01 19.23
N ASP A 146 1.03 7.49 19.09
CA ASP A 146 1.32 8.93 19.06
C ASP A 146 0.96 9.58 17.73
N GLN A 147 0.84 8.80 16.66
CA GLN A 147 0.49 9.31 15.33
C GLN A 147 -1.03 9.36 15.14
N LYS A 148 -1.59 10.57 15.18
CA LYS A 148 -3.04 10.81 15.15
C LYS A 148 -3.57 11.28 13.80
N ASP A 149 -2.72 11.78 12.90
CA ASP A 149 -3.14 12.30 11.60
C ASP A 149 -3.41 11.15 10.61
N ILE A 150 -4.59 10.56 10.73
CA ILE A 150 -5.09 9.46 9.89
C ILE A 150 -6.36 9.94 9.20
N VAL A 151 -6.31 10.08 7.88
CA VAL A 151 -7.44 10.39 7.02
C VAL A 151 -8.11 9.08 6.59
N GLU A 152 -9.27 8.80 7.16
CA GLU A 152 -10.05 7.59 6.86
C GLU A 152 -11.08 7.84 5.76
N LEU A 153 -10.96 7.13 4.65
CA LEU A 153 -11.87 7.20 3.50
C LEU A 153 -12.79 5.98 3.50
N LYS A 154 -14.00 6.14 4.05
CA LYS A 154 -14.90 5.02 4.41
C LYS A 154 -15.20 4.04 3.28
N GLU A 155 -15.63 4.56 2.14
CA GLU A 155 -16.10 3.72 1.00
C GLU A 155 -15.00 3.41 -0.02
N ILE A 156 -13.77 3.85 0.25
CA ILE A 156 -12.65 3.75 -0.69
C ILE A 156 -11.85 2.47 -0.42
N GLY A 157 -11.49 1.80 -1.50
CA GLY A 157 -10.73 0.56 -1.50
C GLY A 157 -9.23 0.77 -1.44
N HIS A 158 -8.52 -0.11 -2.13
CA HIS A 158 -7.07 -0.28 -2.05
C HIS A 158 -6.26 0.85 -2.70
N PHE A 159 -6.85 1.61 -3.63
CA PHE A 159 -6.12 2.63 -4.39
C PHE A 159 -6.75 4.02 -4.22
N PRO A 160 -6.67 4.66 -3.04
CA PRO A 160 -7.28 5.98 -2.83
C PRO A 160 -6.89 7.03 -3.87
N HIS A 161 -5.62 7.04 -4.28
CA HIS A 161 -5.08 7.97 -5.27
C HIS A 161 -5.68 7.79 -6.66
N PHE A 162 -6.24 6.62 -6.96
CA PHE A 162 -6.93 6.35 -8.21
C PHE A 162 -8.45 6.50 -8.05
N GLU A 163 -8.99 6.08 -6.91
CA GLU A 163 -10.43 6.06 -6.63
C GLU A 163 -11.03 7.46 -6.38
N VAL A 164 -10.28 8.33 -5.68
CA VAL A 164 -10.69 9.69 -5.33
C VAL A 164 -9.51 10.66 -5.39
N PRO A 165 -8.88 10.86 -6.57
CA PRO A 165 -7.64 11.61 -6.71
C PRO A 165 -7.72 13.03 -6.18
N GLU A 166 -8.84 13.74 -6.39
CA GLU A 166 -9.04 15.11 -5.92
C GLU A 166 -9.07 15.17 -4.39
N THR A 167 -9.71 14.18 -3.75
CA THR A 167 -9.76 14.10 -2.28
C THR A 167 -8.38 13.79 -1.72
N VAL A 168 -7.65 12.85 -2.33
CA VAL A 168 -6.28 12.52 -1.90
C VAL A 168 -5.36 13.71 -2.05
N LEU A 169 -5.40 14.43 -3.18
CA LEU A 169 -4.59 15.63 -3.40
C LEU A 169 -4.94 16.73 -2.40
N ALA A 170 -6.22 17.01 -2.16
CA ALA A 170 -6.64 18.00 -1.17
C ALA A 170 -6.11 17.65 0.23
N ARG A 171 -6.24 16.37 0.64
CA ARG A 171 -5.74 15.90 1.94
C ARG A 171 -4.22 15.89 2.01
N TYR A 172 -3.52 15.66 0.90
CA TYR A 172 -2.07 15.76 0.86
C TYR A 172 -1.59 17.22 0.93
N PHE A 173 -2.22 18.15 0.21
CA PHE A 173 -1.83 19.56 0.25
C PHE A 173 -2.12 20.20 1.59
N GLU A 174 -3.26 19.89 2.22
CA GLU A 174 -3.57 20.30 3.59
C GLU A 174 -2.46 19.88 4.58
N PHE A 175 -1.95 18.65 4.45
CA PHE A 175 -0.80 18.18 5.24
C PHE A 175 0.47 18.98 4.94
N ARG A 176 0.77 19.22 3.66
CA ARG A 176 1.97 19.95 3.23
C ARG A 176 1.96 21.41 3.68
N GLU A 177 0.81 22.06 3.64
CA GLU A 177 0.61 23.43 4.12
C GLU A 177 0.77 23.50 5.64
N GLY A 178 0.21 22.52 6.38
CA GLY A 178 0.32 22.46 7.85
C GLY A 178 1.75 22.24 8.39
N ILE A 179 2.68 21.80 7.55
CA ILE A 179 4.09 21.57 7.93
C ILE A 179 5.06 22.59 7.30
N ALA A 180 4.57 23.46 6.42
CA ALA A 180 5.39 24.51 5.85
C ALA A 180 5.82 25.47 6.99
N PRO A 181 7.10 25.86 7.07
CA PRO A 181 7.46 26.94 7.97
C PRO A 181 6.63 28.16 7.59
N ASN A 182 6.00 28.83 8.57
CA ASN A 182 5.29 30.09 8.34
C ASN A 182 6.19 30.99 7.48
N ALA A 183 5.76 31.26 6.26
CA ALA A 183 6.49 32.09 5.30
C ALA A 183 6.59 33.55 5.79
#